data_AF-A0A0G1LM83-F1
#
_entry.id   AF-A0A0G1LM83-F1
#
_cell.length_a   1.000
_cell.length_b   1.000
_cell.length_c   1.000
_cell.angle_alpha   90.00
_cell.angle_beta   90.00
_cell.angle_gamma   90.00
#
_symmetry.space_group_name_H-M   'P 1'
#
loop_
_entity.id
_entity.type
_entity.pdbx_description
1 polymer ?
#
loop_
_entity_poly.entity_id
_entity_poly.type
_entity_poly.pdbx_seq_one_letter_code
_entity_poly.pdbx_strand_id
1 'polypeptide(L)'
;MNKTVIFLLSLLIASGFAYMVYSSLTPRSSASETRPTLNWGSKVNPSACENKTGAPVMDVTLKVENDIDSAVGGSYWAYDNNQKQIQVWKTTDDINTYCAVVRYEGIFSAVDGQPSPQGSGSIESDFQGTFEGGAILHIVGEFKPMNNPVKGKTATFNRNCNIDGTQCVGTSWVKTYFPESSLSYGWWGWIYNGGSHGVWVNSVDGNQGNLH
;
A
#
# COMPACT_ATOMS: atom_id res chain seq x y z
N MET A 1 -46.95 86.24 -2.76
CA MET A 1 -46.50 85.48 -3.94
C MET A 1 -47.24 84.14 -3.89
N ASN A 2 -48.46 84.07 -4.43
CA ASN A 2 -48.80 83.46 -5.73
C ASN A 2 -48.09 82.11 -5.97
N LYS A 3 -48.74 80.98 -6.26
CA LYS A 3 -50.15 80.58 -6.40
C LYS A 3 -50.18 79.04 -6.40
N THR A 4 -51.30 78.51 -5.95
CA THR A 4 -51.72 77.10 -5.78
C THR A 4 -51.97 76.35 -7.11
N VAL A 5 -52.23 75.02 -6.98
CA VAL A 5 -53.03 74.09 -7.82
C VAL A 5 -52.22 73.44 -8.99
N ILE A 6 -52.23 72.14 -9.29
CA ILE A 6 -53.30 71.16 -9.64
C ILE A 6 -52.72 69.72 -9.48
N PHE A 7 -53.32 68.72 -8.81
CA PHE A 7 -54.57 67.94 -8.93
C PHE A 7 -54.50 66.69 -9.86
N LEU A 8 -55.01 65.57 -9.30
CA LEU A 8 -55.66 64.38 -9.89
C LEU A 8 -54.87 63.12 -10.34
N LEU A 9 -55.22 62.04 -9.63
CA LEU A 9 -55.58 60.66 -10.04
C LEU A 9 -54.70 59.92 -11.08
N SER A 10 -54.28 58.67 -10.85
CA SER A 10 -55.18 57.50 -10.86
C SER A 10 -54.51 56.22 -10.32
N LEU A 11 -55.30 55.43 -9.58
CA LEU A 11 -55.44 53.96 -9.56
C LEU A 11 -54.37 53.09 -10.27
N LEU A 12 -53.89 52.02 -9.62
CA LEU A 12 -54.08 50.61 -10.05
C LEU A 12 -53.26 49.62 -9.19
N ILE A 13 -54.01 48.74 -8.51
CA ILE A 13 -53.85 47.27 -8.43
C ILE A 13 -52.67 46.66 -7.64
N ALA A 14 -53.09 45.78 -6.72
CA ALA A 14 -52.33 44.82 -5.95
C ALA A 14 -51.52 43.83 -6.80
N SER A 15 -50.37 43.40 -6.29
CA SER A 15 -49.99 41.98 -6.23
C SER A 15 -48.71 41.85 -5.41
N GLY A 16 -48.81 41.14 -4.28
CA GLY A 16 -47.65 40.71 -3.52
C GLY A 16 -46.88 39.66 -4.32
N PHE A 17 -45.59 39.91 -4.54
CA PHE A 17 -44.66 38.87 -4.95
C PHE A 17 -43.98 38.31 -3.70
N ALA A 18 -44.36 37.08 -3.34
CA ALA A 18 -43.59 36.26 -2.43
C ALA A 18 -42.28 35.87 -3.13
N TYR A 19 -41.15 36.35 -2.64
CA TYR A 19 -39.83 35.85 -3.04
C TYR A 19 -39.65 34.45 -2.47
N MET A 20 -39.83 33.44 -3.32
CA MET A 20 -39.51 32.05 -3.01
C MET A 20 -37.99 31.86 -3.18
N VAL A 21 -37.25 31.84 -2.08
CA VAL A 21 -35.80 31.52 -2.09
C VAL A 21 -35.68 30.02 -2.32
N TYR A 22 -35.36 29.62 -3.56
CA TYR A 22 -35.00 28.24 -3.86
C TYR A 22 -33.60 27.96 -3.32
N SER A 23 -33.51 27.30 -2.16
CA SER A 23 -32.30 26.61 -1.75
C SER A 23 -32.11 25.40 -2.67
N SER A 24 -31.22 25.52 -3.64
CA SER A 24 -30.76 24.38 -4.44
C SER A 24 -29.95 23.43 -3.56
N LEU A 25 -30.63 22.47 -2.94
CA LEU A 25 -29.99 21.26 -2.41
C LEU A 25 -29.43 20.49 -3.60
N THR A 26 -28.14 20.67 -3.90
CA THR A 26 -27.44 19.75 -4.80
C THR A 26 -27.36 18.40 -4.09
N PRO A 27 -27.95 17.31 -4.64
CA PRO A 27 -27.75 16.00 -4.07
C PRO A 27 -26.25 15.68 -4.16
N ARG A 28 -25.60 15.54 -3.01
CA ARG A 28 -24.25 15.02 -2.92
C ARG A 28 -24.33 13.56 -3.36
N SER A 29 -23.88 13.29 -4.58
CA SER A 29 -23.70 11.92 -5.06
C SER A 29 -22.68 11.25 -4.12
N SER A 30 -23.16 10.42 -3.21
CA SER A 30 -22.34 9.46 -2.49
C SER A 30 -21.95 8.38 -3.50
N ALA A 31 -20.93 8.66 -4.31
CA ALA A 31 -20.24 7.61 -5.03
C ALA A 31 -19.79 6.59 -3.98
N SER A 32 -20.35 5.38 -4.06
CA SER A 32 -19.82 4.24 -3.31
C SER A 32 -18.38 4.09 -3.76
N GLU A 33 -17.44 4.57 -2.96
CA GLU A 33 -16.02 4.47 -3.26
C GLU A 33 -15.71 2.97 -3.40
N THR A 34 -15.33 2.55 -4.60
CA THR A 34 -15.06 1.15 -4.88
C THR A 34 -13.94 0.72 -3.94
N ARG A 35 -14.22 -0.26 -3.09
CA ARG A 35 -13.21 -0.79 -2.15
C ARG A 35 -11.94 -1.13 -2.94
N PRO A 36 -10.76 -0.63 -2.54
CA PRO A 36 -9.52 -0.95 -3.23
C PRO A 36 -9.32 -2.45 -3.37
N THR A 37 -8.81 -2.87 -4.52
CA THR A 37 -8.46 -4.26 -4.79
C THR A 37 -7.07 -4.32 -5.42
N LEU A 38 -6.37 -5.43 -5.18
CA LEU A 38 -5.08 -5.69 -5.77
C LEU A 38 -5.02 -7.16 -6.21
N ASN A 39 -4.88 -7.40 -7.51
CA ASN A 39 -4.73 -8.76 -8.04
C ASN A 39 -3.27 -9.23 -7.94
N TRP A 40 -2.69 -9.13 -6.74
CA TRP A 40 -1.28 -9.40 -6.46
C TRP A 40 -0.91 -10.83 -6.86
N GLY A 41 -1.78 -11.81 -6.57
CA GLY A 41 -1.53 -13.23 -6.84
C GLY A 41 -1.30 -13.54 -8.32
N SER A 42 -1.92 -12.79 -9.24
CA SER A 42 -1.67 -12.90 -10.68
C SER A 42 -0.32 -12.30 -11.10
N LYS A 43 0.17 -11.31 -10.36
CA LYS A 43 1.42 -10.61 -10.63
C LYS A 43 2.61 -11.40 -10.08
N VAL A 44 2.57 -11.80 -8.80
CA VAL A 44 3.68 -12.49 -8.13
C VAL A 44 3.51 -14.01 -8.15
N ASN A 45 3.70 -14.58 -9.33
CA ASN A 45 3.63 -16.02 -9.53
C ASN A 45 4.84 -16.50 -10.36
N PRO A 46 5.19 -17.81 -10.34
CA PRO A 46 6.36 -18.33 -11.04
C PRO A 46 6.42 -17.99 -12.53
N SER A 47 5.29 -17.82 -13.21
CA SER A 47 5.25 -17.44 -14.64
C SER A 47 5.80 -16.05 -14.89
N ALA A 48 5.81 -15.16 -13.89
CA ALA A 48 6.29 -13.80 -14.02
C ALA A 48 7.82 -13.71 -14.11
N CYS A 49 8.53 -14.76 -13.70
CA CYS A 49 9.93 -14.95 -14.07
C CYS A 49 10.01 -15.51 -15.49
N GLU A 50 10.04 -14.60 -16.47
CA GLU A 50 10.36 -14.88 -17.86
C GLU A 50 11.80 -15.45 -17.97
N ASN A 51 12.07 -16.22 -19.03
CA ASN A 51 13.40 -16.76 -19.31
C ASN A 51 14.06 -17.61 -18.18
N LYS A 52 13.30 -18.00 -17.15
CA LYS A 52 13.79 -18.88 -16.09
C LYS A 52 14.18 -20.26 -16.63
N THR A 53 15.18 -20.85 -16.01
CA THR A 53 15.69 -22.18 -16.37
C THR A 53 15.45 -23.18 -15.25
N GLY A 54 14.96 -24.37 -15.61
CA GLY A 54 14.83 -25.50 -14.70
C GLY A 54 13.99 -25.24 -13.44
N ALA A 55 14.32 -25.97 -12.37
CA ALA A 55 13.73 -25.81 -11.05
C ALA A 55 14.32 -24.59 -10.32
N PRO A 56 13.63 -24.01 -9.32
CA PRO A 56 14.18 -22.93 -8.51
C PRO A 56 15.52 -23.33 -7.88
N VAL A 57 16.51 -22.44 -7.95
CA VAL A 57 17.77 -22.58 -7.21
C VAL A 57 17.57 -22.29 -5.71
N MET A 58 16.48 -21.58 -5.37
CA MET A 58 16.01 -21.36 -4.02
C MET A 58 14.48 -21.44 -3.98
N ASP A 59 13.92 -22.15 -3.00
CA ASP A 59 12.49 -22.19 -2.68
C ASP A 59 12.32 -22.30 -1.17
N VAL A 60 12.31 -21.15 -0.51
CA VAL A 60 12.31 -21.06 0.95
C VAL A 60 11.05 -20.39 1.45
N THR A 61 10.66 -20.75 2.66
CA THR A 61 9.65 -20.03 3.41
C THR A 61 10.25 -19.55 4.71
N LEU A 62 10.26 -18.23 4.93
CA LEU A 62 10.79 -17.61 6.14
C LEU A 62 9.69 -16.85 6.88
N LYS A 63 9.83 -16.71 8.19
CA LYS A 63 8.96 -15.87 9.01
C LYS A 63 9.71 -14.60 9.38
N VAL A 64 9.06 -13.45 9.27
CA VAL A 64 9.55 -12.17 9.75
C VAL A 64 8.63 -11.67 10.85
N GLU A 65 9.21 -11.16 11.92
CA GLU A 65 8.48 -10.59 13.06
C GLU A 65 9.01 -9.20 13.40
N ASN A 66 8.11 -8.33 13.85
CA ASN A 66 8.38 -6.96 14.30
C ASN A 66 9.18 -6.14 13.26
N ASP A 67 8.86 -6.31 11.97
CA ASP A 67 9.35 -5.43 10.92
C ASP A 67 8.54 -4.14 10.95
N ILE A 68 9.16 -3.00 10.70
CA ILE A 68 8.43 -1.72 10.67
C ILE A 68 7.98 -1.41 9.24
N ASP A 69 6.73 -0.97 9.08
CA ASP A 69 6.17 -0.62 7.78
C ASP A 69 6.05 0.89 7.61
N SER A 70 6.30 1.34 6.37
CA SER A 70 6.36 2.74 5.98
C SER A 70 5.10 3.18 5.23
N ALA A 71 4.67 4.40 5.53
CA ALA A 71 3.64 5.14 4.85
C ALA A 71 4.20 5.87 3.61
N VAL A 72 3.31 6.41 2.79
CA VAL A 72 3.67 7.40 1.78
C VAL A 72 4.43 8.56 2.45
N GLY A 73 5.56 8.95 1.87
CA GLY A 73 6.42 10.01 2.42
C GLY A 73 7.44 9.54 3.46
N GLY A 74 7.53 8.22 3.74
CA GLY A 74 8.62 7.63 4.51
C GLY A 74 8.47 7.71 6.03
N SER A 75 7.30 8.13 6.52
CA SER A 75 6.93 7.93 7.94
C SER A 75 6.61 6.46 8.20
N TYR A 76 6.60 6.02 9.45
CA TYR A 76 6.22 4.66 9.82
C TYR A 76 4.86 4.63 10.50
N TRP A 77 4.11 3.54 10.34
CA TRP A 77 2.71 3.48 10.80
C TRP A 77 2.31 2.16 11.46
N ALA A 78 3.03 1.07 11.19
CA ALA A 78 2.69 -0.25 11.71
C ALA A 78 3.91 -1.15 11.93
N TYR A 79 3.66 -2.24 12.66
CA TYR A 79 4.55 -3.39 12.73
C TYR A 79 3.97 -4.58 11.98
N ASP A 80 4.80 -5.23 11.16
CA ASP A 80 4.44 -6.40 10.36
C ASP A 80 5.00 -7.70 10.95
N ASN A 81 4.14 -8.70 10.99
CA ASN A 81 4.50 -10.10 11.19
C ASN A 81 4.01 -10.90 9.99
N ASN A 82 4.93 -11.52 9.24
CA ASN A 82 4.59 -12.17 7.98
C ASN A 82 5.36 -13.46 7.72
N GLN A 83 4.79 -14.27 6.85
CA GLN A 83 5.45 -15.36 6.18
C GLN A 83 5.80 -14.92 4.75
N LYS A 84 7.06 -15.10 4.38
CA LYS A 84 7.54 -14.86 3.01
C LYS A 84 7.84 -16.18 2.33
N GLN A 85 7.19 -16.47 1.22
CA GLN A 85 7.65 -17.50 0.30
C GLN A 85 8.55 -16.85 -0.76
N ILE A 86 9.76 -17.39 -0.92
CA ILE A 86 10.77 -16.85 -1.81
C ILE A 86 11.21 -17.96 -2.77
N GLN A 87 10.93 -17.76 -4.04
CA GLN A 87 11.39 -18.64 -5.11
C GLN A 87 12.33 -17.88 -6.03
N VAL A 88 13.48 -18.46 -6.34
CA VAL A 88 14.52 -17.85 -7.18
C VAL A 88 14.93 -18.81 -8.28
N TRP A 89 15.00 -18.32 -9.50
CA TRP A 89 15.47 -19.06 -10.67
C TRP A 89 16.64 -18.34 -11.31
N LYS A 90 17.56 -19.12 -11.90
CA LYS A 90 18.49 -18.58 -12.90
C LYS A 90 17.71 -18.23 -14.16
N THR A 91 18.05 -17.11 -14.79
CA THR A 91 17.50 -16.75 -16.10
C THR A 91 18.52 -16.95 -17.22
N THR A 92 18.06 -16.98 -18.46
CA THR A 92 18.94 -17.03 -19.64
C THR A 92 19.38 -15.64 -20.14
N ASP A 93 19.08 -14.57 -19.39
CA ASP A 93 19.36 -13.21 -19.84
C ASP A 93 20.87 -12.90 -19.83
N ASP A 94 21.60 -13.38 -18.82
CA ASP A 94 23.07 -13.33 -18.75
C ASP A 94 23.62 -14.34 -17.72
N ILE A 95 24.94 -14.39 -17.57
CA ILE A 95 25.58 -15.04 -16.44
C ILE A 95 25.22 -14.32 -15.13
N ASN A 96 24.93 -15.10 -14.09
CA ASN A 96 24.60 -14.60 -12.75
C ASN A 96 23.38 -13.64 -12.71
N THR A 97 22.42 -13.83 -13.63
CA THR A 97 21.11 -13.20 -13.56
C THR A 97 20.07 -14.15 -13.00
N TYR A 98 19.26 -13.62 -12.10
CA TYR A 98 18.23 -14.36 -11.40
C TYR A 98 16.94 -13.56 -11.37
N CYS A 99 15.83 -14.28 -11.44
CA CYS A 99 14.52 -13.72 -11.15
C CYS A 99 13.99 -14.35 -9.86
N ALA A 100 13.45 -13.51 -8.98
CA ALA A 100 12.83 -13.94 -7.74
C ALA A 100 11.37 -13.54 -7.69
N VAL A 101 10.52 -14.45 -7.22
CA VAL A 101 9.15 -14.15 -6.80
C VAL A 101 9.10 -14.24 -5.29
N VAL A 102 8.66 -13.15 -4.65
CA VAL A 102 8.51 -13.06 -3.21
C VAL A 102 7.03 -12.82 -2.90
N ARG A 103 6.40 -13.74 -2.16
CA ARG A 103 4.99 -13.66 -1.76
C ARG A 103 4.91 -13.46 -0.25
N TYR A 104 4.03 -12.57 0.18
CA TYR A 104 3.85 -12.17 1.57
C TYR A 104 2.41 -12.45 1.98
N GLU A 105 2.27 -13.08 3.14
CA GLU A 105 1.00 -13.21 3.86
C GLU A 105 1.29 -12.89 5.33
N GLY A 106 0.52 -11.96 5.91
CA GLY A 106 0.84 -11.49 7.25
C GLY A 106 -0.27 -10.74 7.95
N ILE A 107 0.07 -10.33 9.16
CA ILE A 107 -0.70 -9.41 9.99
C ILE A 107 0.13 -8.14 10.20
N PHE A 108 -0.55 -7.01 10.25
CA PHE A 108 0.04 -5.75 10.68
C PHE A 108 -0.63 -5.29 11.97
N SER A 109 0.11 -4.53 12.78
CA SER A 109 -0.39 -3.82 13.96
C SER A 109 -0.15 -2.33 13.76
N ALA A 110 -1.20 -1.59 13.43
CA ALA A 110 -1.16 -0.14 13.30
C ALA A 110 -0.99 0.50 14.69
N VAL A 111 -0.26 1.62 14.74
CA VAL A 111 0.09 2.29 15.99
C VAL A 111 -0.64 3.63 16.10
N ASP A 112 -1.35 3.82 17.21
CA ASP A 112 -2.07 5.05 17.53
C ASP A 112 -1.18 6.30 17.40
N GLY A 113 -1.75 7.37 16.83
CA GLY A 113 -1.11 8.65 16.62
C GLY A 113 -0.07 8.69 15.49
N GLN A 114 0.28 7.56 14.87
CA GLN A 114 1.13 7.57 13.67
C GLN A 114 0.39 8.11 12.45
N PRO A 115 1.09 8.64 11.44
CA PRO A 115 0.47 8.98 10.18
C PRO A 115 -0.23 7.77 9.56
N SER A 116 -1.45 7.98 9.05
CA SER A 116 -2.12 7.00 8.21
C SER A 116 -1.24 6.67 6.98
N PRO A 117 -1.28 5.44 6.46
CA PRO A 117 -0.33 5.00 5.45
C PRO A 117 -0.43 5.74 4.11
N GLN A 118 -1.61 6.26 3.74
CA GLN A 118 -1.77 7.12 2.56
C GLN A 118 -1.29 8.56 2.79
N GLY A 119 -1.03 8.95 4.05
CA GLY A 119 -0.61 10.29 4.44
C GLY A 119 -1.77 11.30 4.61
N SER A 120 -3.02 10.84 4.66
CA SER A 120 -4.21 11.71 4.76
C SER A 120 -4.85 11.74 6.15
N GLY A 121 -4.04 11.87 7.21
CA GLY A 121 -4.49 11.89 8.60
C GLY A 121 -3.61 11.02 9.48
N SER A 122 -4.08 10.69 10.69
CA SER A 122 -3.44 9.76 11.62
C SER A 122 -4.25 8.48 11.79
N ILE A 123 -3.59 7.45 12.30
CA ILE A 123 -4.21 6.28 12.92
C ILE A 123 -4.87 6.74 14.24
N GLU A 124 -6.14 6.42 14.41
CA GLU A 124 -6.99 6.91 15.53
C GLU A 124 -6.92 6.02 16.78
N SER A 125 -6.48 4.77 16.62
CA SER A 125 -6.29 3.81 17.71
C SER A 125 -5.42 2.64 17.24
N ASP A 126 -4.85 1.90 18.17
CA ASP A 126 -4.16 0.65 17.84
C ASP A 126 -5.17 -0.37 17.27
N PHE A 127 -4.88 -0.92 16.10
CA PHE A 127 -5.66 -2.01 15.53
C PHE A 127 -4.80 -2.99 14.74
N GLN A 128 -5.35 -4.17 14.51
CA GLN A 128 -4.73 -5.20 13.70
C GLN A 128 -5.50 -5.40 12.41
N GLY A 129 -4.76 -5.74 11.37
CA GLY A 129 -5.32 -6.19 10.11
C GLY A 129 -4.44 -7.24 9.46
N THR A 130 -4.88 -7.69 8.30
CA THR A 130 -4.13 -8.63 7.47
C THR A 130 -3.57 -7.91 6.26
N PHE A 131 -2.45 -8.40 5.74
CA PHE A 131 -1.96 -7.95 4.45
C PHE A 131 -1.45 -9.10 3.60
N GLU A 132 -1.53 -8.90 2.30
CA GLU A 132 -1.02 -9.82 1.30
C GLU A 132 -0.34 -9.03 0.19
N GLY A 133 0.63 -9.64 -0.48
CA GLY A 133 1.29 -8.99 -1.59
C GLY A 133 2.60 -9.64 -1.98
N GLY A 134 3.45 -8.87 -2.62
CA GLY A 134 4.77 -9.36 -2.98
C GLY A 134 5.53 -8.51 -3.97
N ALA A 135 6.62 -9.09 -4.45
CA ALA A 135 7.46 -8.48 -5.45
C ALA A 135 8.02 -9.52 -6.44
N ILE A 136 8.28 -9.05 -7.66
CA ILE A 136 9.17 -9.70 -8.63
C ILE A 136 10.47 -8.92 -8.61
N LEU A 137 11.58 -9.61 -8.39
CA LEU A 137 12.90 -9.00 -8.32
C LEU A 137 13.78 -9.55 -9.43
N HIS A 138 14.55 -8.68 -10.07
CA HIS A 138 15.66 -9.06 -10.93
C HIS A 138 16.94 -8.83 -10.15
N ILE A 139 17.77 -9.85 -10.06
CA ILE A 139 19.00 -9.85 -9.27
C ILE A 139 20.15 -10.15 -10.20
N VAL A 140 21.15 -9.27 -10.20
CA VAL A 140 22.41 -9.48 -10.92
C VAL A 140 23.51 -9.62 -9.88
N GLY A 141 24.11 -10.79 -9.80
CA GLY A 141 25.14 -11.11 -8.81
C GLY A 141 25.26 -12.61 -8.56
N GLU A 142 26.36 -13.02 -7.94
CA GLU A 142 26.63 -14.44 -7.70
C GLU A 142 25.74 -15.00 -6.58
N PHE A 143 25.06 -16.13 -6.84
CA PHE A 143 24.30 -16.84 -5.81
C PHE A 143 25.23 -17.58 -4.86
N LYS A 144 25.34 -17.09 -3.64
CA LYS A 144 26.19 -17.60 -2.55
C LYS A 144 25.34 -17.85 -1.29
N PRO A 145 24.60 -18.96 -1.21
CA PRO A 145 23.81 -19.28 -0.02
C PRO A 145 24.68 -19.52 1.23
N MET A 146 25.99 -19.76 1.08
CA MET A 146 26.88 -20.18 2.16
C MET A 146 26.29 -21.42 2.86
N ASN A 147 26.00 -21.33 4.17
CA ASN A 147 25.36 -22.40 4.95
C ASN A 147 23.84 -22.22 5.10
N ASN A 148 23.24 -21.24 4.43
CA ASN A 148 21.81 -20.98 4.54
C ASN A 148 20.99 -22.01 3.75
N PRO A 149 19.86 -22.50 4.30
CA PRO A 149 19.01 -23.44 3.58
C PRO A 149 18.42 -22.81 2.32
N VAL A 150 18.48 -23.52 1.20
CA VAL A 150 17.90 -23.06 -0.07
C VAL A 150 16.54 -23.68 -0.38
N LYS A 151 16.04 -24.58 0.48
CA LYS A 151 14.75 -25.24 0.31
C LYS A 151 14.01 -25.38 1.64
N GLY A 152 12.68 -25.28 1.59
CA GLY A 152 11.80 -25.55 2.72
C GLY A 152 11.68 -24.38 3.70
N LYS A 153 11.23 -24.69 4.92
CA LYS A 153 11.07 -23.68 5.97
C LYS A 153 12.42 -23.31 6.56
N THR A 154 12.68 -22.01 6.68
CA THR A 154 13.89 -21.46 7.33
C THR A 154 13.54 -20.82 8.68
N ALA A 155 14.53 -20.20 9.32
CA ALA A 155 14.37 -19.59 10.63
C ALA A 155 13.35 -18.44 10.65
N THR A 156 12.89 -18.11 11.85
CA THR A 156 12.15 -16.87 12.12
C THR A 156 13.16 -15.74 12.34
N PHE A 157 12.95 -14.63 11.64
CA PHE A 157 13.76 -13.42 11.75
C PHE A 157 12.96 -12.34 12.47
N ASN A 158 13.27 -12.14 13.74
CA ASN A 158 12.76 -10.99 14.47
C ASN A 158 13.63 -9.77 14.16
N ARG A 159 13.01 -8.75 13.56
CA ARG A 159 13.66 -7.51 13.13
C ARG A 159 13.78 -6.51 14.29
N ASN A 160 13.07 -6.74 15.40
CA ASN A 160 13.13 -5.94 16.63
C ASN A 160 13.10 -4.43 16.37
N CYS A 161 12.26 -4.01 15.42
CA CYS A 161 12.19 -2.61 15.01
C CYS A 161 11.37 -1.80 16.01
N ASN A 162 11.65 -0.51 16.13
CA ASN A 162 10.83 0.44 16.89
C ASN A 162 10.16 1.44 15.95
N ILE A 163 9.00 1.97 16.34
CA ILE A 163 8.13 2.76 15.45
C ILE A 163 8.76 4.06 14.89
N ASP A 164 9.82 4.56 15.52
CA ASP A 164 10.57 5.73 15.02
C ASP A 164 11.67 5.35 14.00
N GLY A 165 11.89 4.05 13.76
CA GLY A 165 12.86 3.49 12.82
C GLY A 165 14.32 3.60 13.26
N THR A 166 14.60 4.08 14.48
CA THR A 166 15.98 4.24 14.98
C THR A 166 16.66 2.91 15.33
N GLN A 167 15.87 1.87 15.54
CA GLN A 167 16.31 0.50 15.79
C GLN A 167 15.58 -0.43 14.82
N CYS A 168 16.32 -1.23 14.06
CA CYS A 168 15.80 -2.31 13.24
C CYS A 168 16.97 -3.23 12.86
N VAL A 169 16.93 -4.49 13.27
CA VAL A 169 18.03 -5.45 13.10
C VAL A 169 17.78 -6.40 11.94
N GLY A 170 18.87 -6.98 11.44
CA GLY A 170 18.85 -8.02 10.42
C GLY A 170 19.17 -7.51 9.02
N THR A 171 19.69 -8.42 8.21
CA THR A 171 20.03 -8.15 6.81
C THR A 171 18.89 -8.54 5.88
N SER A 172 18.84 -7.94 4.69
CA SER A 172 17.94 -8.39 3.64
C SER A 172 18.28 -9.84 3.24
N TRP A 173 17.26 -10.65 2.95
CA TRP A 173 17.46 -12.00 2.43
C TRP A 173 18.30 -11.96 1.14
N VAL A 174 18.13 -10.93 0.30
CA VAL A 174 18.92 -10.78 -0.93
C VAL A 174 20.40 -10.72 -0.59
N LYS A 175 20.80 -9.90 0.39
CA LYS A 175 22.20 -9.82 0.84
C LYS A 175 22.71 -11.10 1.53
N THR A 176 21.82 -11.95 2.02
CA THR A 176 22.18 -13.26 2.60
C THR A 176 22.58 -14.26 1.53
N TYR A 177 21.88 -14.28 0.39
CA TYR A 177 22.10 -15.24 -0.70
C TYR A 177 22.88 -14.64 -1.89
N PHE A 178 22.98 -13.32 -1.98
CA PHE A 178 23.60 -12.53 -3.03
C PHE A 178 24.31 -11.31 -2.41
N PRO A 179 25.47 -11.51 -1.75
CA PRO A 179 26.13 -10.44 -0.99
C PRO A 179 26.52 -9.25 -1.88
N GLU A 180 27.12 -9.55 -3.02
CA GLU A 180 27.57 -8.59 -4.04
C GLU A 180 26.64 -8.61 -5.24
N SER A 181 25.42 -8.08 -5.05
CA SER A 181 24.43 -7.95 -6.11
C SER A 181 23.86 -6.56 -6.24
N SER A 182 23.38 -6.27 -7.46
CA SER A 182 22.39 -5.24 -7.73
C SER A 182 21.00 -5.88 -7.82
N LEU A 183 19.99 -5.05 -7.54
CA LEU A 183 18.59 -5.45 -7.51
C LEU A 183 17.74 -4.40 -8.19
N SER A 184 16.78 -4.85 -8.99
CA SER A 184 15.68 -4.03 -9.49
C SER A 184 14.35 -4.75 -9.29
N TYR A 185 13.27 -3.97 -9.27
CA TYR A 185 11.92 -4.49 -9.18
C TYR A 185 11.31 -4.60 -10.58
N GLY A 186 10.78 -5.78 -10.91
CA GLY A 186 9.90 -5.95 -12.07
C GLY A 186 8.48 -5.49 -11.75
N TRP A 187 8.00 -5.82 -10.55
CA TRP A 187 6.71 -5.37 -10.02
C TRP A 187 6.71 -5.50 -8.49
N TRP A 188 5.93 -4.68 -7.79
CA TRP A 188 5.62 -4.88 -6.37
C TRP A 188 4.25 -4.31 -6.01
N GLY A 189 3.66 -4.88 -4.97
CA GLY A 189 2.41 -4.36 -4.41
C GLY A 189 1.90 -5.17 -3.23
N TRP A 190 1.27 -4.46 -2.30
CA TRP A 190 0.64 -5.00 -1.11
C TRP A 190 -0.76 -4.40 -0.92
N ILE A 191 -1.66 -5.20 -0.38
CA ILE A 191 -3.00 -4.79 0.05
C ILE A 191 -3.15 -5.09 1.53
N TYR A 192 -3.55 -4.06 2.29
CA TYR A 192 -3.75 -4.08 3.73
C TYR A 192 -5.23 -3.94 4.02
N ASN A 193 -5.76 -4.82 4.86
CA ASN A 193 -7.16 -4.85 5.24
C ASN A 193 -7.28 -4.71 6.76
N GLY A 194 -7.67 -3.51 7.20
CA GLY A 194 -7.90 -3.16 8.61
C GLY A 194 -9.34 -3.42 9.08
N GLY A 195 -10.15 -4.14 8.29
CA GLY A 195 -11.56 -4.35 8.63
C GLY A 195 -12.36 -3.04 8.58
N SER A 196 -12.90 -2.61 9.72
CA SER A 196 -13.62 -1.34 9.86
C SER A 196 -12.71 -0.12 9.70
N HIS A 197 -11.40 -0.28 9.83
CA HIS A 197 -10.39 0.78 9.68
C HIS A 197 -10.02 1.07 8.21
N GLY A 198 -10.61 0.34 7.27
CA GLY A 198 -10.43 0.57 5.84
C GLY A 198 -9.55 -0.45 5.13
N VAL A 199 -9.19 -0.11 3.89
CA VAL A 199 -8.29 -0.88 3.04
C VAL A 199 -7.32 0.07 2.37
N TRP A 200 -6.06 -0.31 2.34
CA TRP A 200 -5.01 0.43 1.65
C TRP A 200 -4.26 -0.47 0.68
N VAL A 201 -4.03 0.03 -0.53
CA VAL A 201 -3.18 -0.60 -1.54
C VAL A 201 -1.97 0.28 -1.71
N ASN A 202 -0.78 -0.32 -1.59
CA ASN A 202 0.51 0.30 -1.88
C ASN A 202 1.17 -0.49 -3.00
N SER A 203 1.34 0.09 -4.18
CA SER A 203 1.86 -0.63 -5.34
C SER A 203 2.60 0.28 -6.31
N VAL A 204 3.49 -0.33 -7.10
CA VAL A 204 4.12 0.33 -8.26
C VAL A 204 3.09 0.87 -9.26
N ASP A 205 1.89 0.26 -9.31
CA ASP A 205 0.80 0.68 -10.18
C ASP A 205 -0.02 1.86 -9.60
N GLY A 206 0.33 2.33 -8.41
CA GLY A 206 -0.31 3.44 -7.70
C GLY A 206 -0.98 3.03 -6.39
N ASN A 207 -1.12 4.01 -5.50
CA ASN A 207 -1.68 3.80 -4.16
C ASN A 207 -3.17 4.16 -4.12
N GLN A 208 -3.96 3.40 -3.36
CA GLN A 208 -5.42 3.57 -3.28
C GLN A 208 -5.93 3.29 -1.86
N GLY A 209 -6.98 3.99 -1.47
CA GLY A 209 -7.58 3.88 -0.13
C GLY A 209 -6.68 4.42 0.98
N ASN A 210 -7.03 4.11 2.22
CA ASN A 210 -6.27 4.47 3.41
C ASN A 210 -6.67 3.58 4.60
N LEU A 211 -5.95 3.73 5.71
CA LEU A 211 -6.29 3.18 7.01
C LEU A 211 -6.35 4.29 8.07
N HIS A 212 -7.34 4.25 8.96
CA HIS A 212 -7.56 5.22 10.03
C HIS A 212 -7.88 4.52 11.36
#